data_AF-Q2VHS8-F1
#
_entry.id   AF-Q2VHS8-F1
#
_cell.length_a   1.000
_cell.length_b   1.000
_cell.length_c   1.000
_cell.angle_alpha   90.00
_cell.angle_beta   90.00
_cell.angle_gamma   90.00
#
_symmetry.space_group_name_H-M   'P 1'
#
loop_
_entity.id
_entity.type
_entity.pdbx_description
1 polymer ?
#
loop_
_entity_poly.entity_id
_entity_poly.type
_entity_poly.pdbx_seq_one_letter_code
_entity_poly.pdbx_strand_id
1 'polypeptide(L)'
;MSENLKTIKELADELGVSKQNLQYHVKFLPTKKRQKNESGIVVLNIEEQMFISGRIKKNKAKDINDETKKGQKNINDETKKRQKNNDVFAFNNHLLKEIIDLKEVNKQLLESQKQTQNLLDQQQRLALLDNKLLEEYKAEINDLKALKMPSQETKEEQANSQPQEELETLKEQIRALNDKIKGQEELNNQSSKKWYQFWK
;
A
#
# COMPACT_ATOMS: atom_id res chain seq x y z
N MET A 1 -83.66 -8.82 0.53
CA MET A 1 -82.21 -8.57 0.52
C MET A 1 -81.93 -7.57 -0.58
N SER A 2 -81.66 -6.31 -0.24
CA SER A 2 -81.38 -5.27 -1.23
C SER A 2 -79.99 -5.51 -1.80
N GLU A 3 -79.88 -5.85 -3.08
CA GLU A 3 -78.59 -5.94 -3.76
C GLU A 3 -77.94 -4.56 -3.74
N ASN A 4 -76.84 -4.39 -2.99
CA ASN A 4 -76.12 -3.12 -2.88
C ASN A 4 -75.25 -2.91 -4.13
N LEU A 5 -75.91 -2.50 -5.21
CA LEU A 5 -75.31 -2.26 -6.52
C LEU A 5 -74.78 -0.83 -6.60
N LYS A 6 -73.55 -0.67 -7.08
CA LYS A 6 -72.93 0.66 -7.25
C LYS A 6 -72.54 0.88 -8.69
N THR A 7 -72.70 2.10 -9.17
CA THR A 7 -72.16 2.50 -10.47
C THR A 7 -70.63 2.61 -10.40
N ILE A 8 -69.99 2.57 -11.57
CA ILE A 8 -68.54 2.81 -11.71
C ILE A 8 -68.17 4.19 -11.16
N LYS A 9 -69.07 5.18 -11.22
CA LYS A 9 -68.79 6.51 -10.67
C LYS A 9 -68.78 6.48 -9.15
N GLU A 10 -69.83 5.94 -8.53
CA GLU A 10 -69.96 5.87 -7.07
C GLU A 10 -68.83 5.04 -6.43
N LEU A 11 -68.47 3.90 -7.03
CA LEU A 11 -67.36 3.08 -6.52
C LEU A 11 -66.01 3.80 -6.68
N ALA A 12 -65.84 4.63 -7.71
CA ALA A 12 -64.60 5.38 -7.91
C ALA A 12 -64.46 6.50 -6.86
N ASP A 13 -65.56 7.21 -6.61
CA ASP A 13 -65.64 8.28 -5.61
C ASP A 13 -65.39 7.71 -4.19
N GLU A 14 -65.96 6.54 -3.86
CA GLU A 14 -65.72 5.85 -2.57
C GLU A 14 -64.28 5.37 -2.39
N LEU A 15 -63.66 4.86 -3.46
CA LEU A 15 -62.27 4.39 -3.43
C LEU A 15 -61.24 5.52 -3.58
N GLY A 16 -61.68 6.76 -3.78
CA GLY A 16 -60.81 7.93 -3.97
C GLY A 16 -59.94 7.83 -5.22
N VAL A 17 -60.44 7.20 -6.29
CA VAL A 17 -59.74 7.05 -7.58
C VAL A 17 -60.52 7.68 -8.71
N SER A 18 -59.86 7.97 -9.83
CA SER A 18 -60.57 8.50 -10.99
C SER A 18 -61.50 7.45 -11.60
N LYS A 19 -62.65 7.90 -12.12
CA LYS A 19 -63.60 7.04 -12.86
C LYS A 19 -62.90 6.24 -13.97
N GLN A 20 -61.92 6.82 -14.65
CA GLN A 20 -61.14 6.17 -15.69
C GLN A 20 -60.25 5.03 -15.14
N ASN A 21 -59.60 5.24 -13.99
CA ASN A 21 -58.80 4.21 -13.33
C ASN A 21 -59.67 3.01 -12.94
N LEU A 22 -60.83 3.27 -12.34
CA LEU A 22 -61.79 2.22 -12.00
C LEU A 22 -62.32 1.51 -13.26
N GLN A 23 -62.66 2.26 -14.32
CA GLN A 23 -63.11 1.71 -15.60
C GLN A 23 -62.10 0.76 -16.25
N TYR A 24 -60.80 1.04 -16.12
CA TYR A 24 -59.75 0.13 -16.57
C TYR A 24 -59.84 -1.24 -15.86
N HIS A 25 -60.07 -1.25 -14.55
CA HIS A 25 -60.22 -2.48 -13.78
C HIS A 25 -61.53 -3.24 -14.13
N VAL A 26 -62.60 -2.52 -14.46
CA VAL A 26 -63.89 -3.10 -14.89
C VAL A 26 -63.76 -3.90 -16.20
N LYS A 27 -62.83 -3.55 -17.10
CA LYS A 27 -62.57 -4.30 -18.35
C LYS A 27 -62.15 -5.75 -18.12
N PHE A 28 -61.64 -6.08 -16.94
CA PHE A 28 -61.18 -7.43 -16.58
C PHE A 28 -62.25 -8.29 -15.93
N LEU A 29 -63.46 -7.76 -15.74
CA LEU A 29 -64.60 -8.53 -15.25
C LEU A 29 -65.31 -9.25 -16.42
N PRO A 30 -65.90 -10.43 -16.17
CA PRO A 30 -66.64 -11.16 -17.21
C PRO A 30 -67.79 -10.31 -17.77
N THR A 31 -67.95 -10.29 -19.10
CA THR A 31 -68.91 -9.44 -19.81
C THR A 31 -70.31 -10.05 -19.95
N LYS A 32 -70.57 -11.19 -19.30
CA LYS A 32 -71.87 -11.88 -19.38
C LYS A 32 -72.94 -11.00 -18.73
N LYS A 33 -73.87 -10.47 -19.56
CA LYS A 33 -75.05 -9.65 -19.20
C LYS A 33 -74.84 -8.72 -17.98
N ARG A 34 -74.30 -7.53 -18.21
CA ARG A 34 -74.17 -6.49 -17.18
C ARG A 34 -75.55 -6.02 -16.69
N GLN A 35 -75.71 -5.94 -15.38
CA GLN A 35 -76.89 -5.34 -14.76
C GLN A 35 -76.89 -3.83 -15.01
N LYS A 36 -78.07 -3.29 -15.31
CA LYS A 36 -78.29 -1.85 -15.50
C LYS A 36 -79.36 -1.37 -14.53
N ASN A 37 -79.21 -0.14 -14.05
CA ASN A 37 -80.24 0.51 -13.25
C ASN A 37 -81.39 1.04 -14.15
N GLU A 38 -82.41 1.63 -13.51
CA GLU A 38 -83.58 2.24 -14.17
C GLU A 38 -83.20 3.33 -15.19
N SER A 39 -82.05 3.98 -15.01
CA SER A 39 -81.49 4.98 -15.92
C SER A 39 -80.62 4.39 -17.05
N GLY A 40 -80.52 3.06 -17.16
CA GLY A 40 -79.73 2.37 -18.19
C GLY A 40 -78.22 2.35 -17.95
N ILE A 41 -77.75 2.80 -16.79
CA ILE A 41 -76.33 2.84 -16.40
C ILE A 41 -75.90 1.48 -15.86
N VAL A 42 -74.73 1.01 -16.26
CA VAL A 42 -74.13 -0.24 -15.76
C VAL A 42 -73.80 -0.13 -14.28
N VAL A 43 -74.31 -1.10 -13.50
CA VAL A 43 -74.04 -1.24 -12.07
C VAL A 43 -73.21 -2.49 -11.79
N LEU A 44 -72.41 -2.43 -10.74
CA LEU A 44 -71.51 -3.49 -10.31
C LEU A 44 -72.07 -4.17 -9.07
N ASN A 45 -72.02 -5.50 -9.04
CA ASN A 45 -72.38 -6.28 -7.86
C ASN A 45 -71.29 -6.24 -6.78
N ILE A 46 -71.58 -6.75 -5.59
CA ILE A 46 -70.65 -6.72 -4.46
C ILE A 46 -69.33 -7.47 -4.77
N GLU A 47 -69.40 -8.60 -5.48
CA GLU A 47 -68.21 -9.40 -5.85
C GLU A 47 -67.29 -8.64 -6.82
N GLU A 48 -67.88 -8.00 -7.82
CA GLU A 48 -67.20 -7.15 -8.79
C GLU A 48 -66.57 -5.93 -8.11
N GLN A 49 -67.30 -5.30 -7.17
CA GLN A 49 -66.79 -4.20 -6.34
C GLN A 49 -65.57 -4.64 -5.51
N MET A 50 -65.65 -5.79 -4.83
CA MET A 50 -64.55 -6.34 -4.03
C MET A 50 -63.32 -6.69 -4.88
N PHE A 51 -63.53 -7.30 -6.05
CA PHE A 51 -62.44 -7.64 -6.97
C PHE A 51 -61.68 -6.39 -7.44
N ILE A 52 -62.41 -5.35 -7.83
CA ILE A 52 -61.83 -4.08 -8.27
C ILE A 52 -61.09 -3.38 -7.11
N SER A 53 -61.72 -3.28 -5.94
CA SER A 53 -61.12 -2.68 -4.74
C SER A 53 -59.81 -3.40 -4.35
N GLY A 54 -59.79 -4.73 -4.41
CA GLY A 54 -58.60 -5.52 -4.11
C GLY A 54 -57.43 -5.26 -5.06
N ARG A 55 -57.68 -5.01 -6.35
CA ARG A 55 -56.63 -4.69 -7.33
C ARG A 55 -56.05 -3.30 -7.12
N ILE A 56 -56.90 -2.31 -6.86
CA ILE A 56 -56.48 -0.91 -6.63
C ILE A 56 -55.61 -0.82 -5.37
N LYS A 57 -56.04 -1.47 -4.27
CA LYS A 57 -55.28 -1.50 -3.01
C LYS A 57 -53.91 -2.15 -3.17
N LYS A 58 -53.81 -3.23 -3.95
CA LYS A 58 -52.52 -3.92 -4.22
C LYS A 58 -51.55 -3.07 -5.02
N ASN A 59 -52.02 -2.28 -6.00
CA ASN A 59 -51.17 -1.41 -6.78
C ASN A 59 -50.64 -0.25 -5.93
N LYS A 60 -51.50 0.39 -5.12
CA LYS A 60 -51.10 1.47 -4.21
C LYS A 60 -50.03 1.02 -3.19
N ALA A 61 -50.10 -0.23 -2.72
CA ALA A 61 -49.10 -0.79 -1.81
C ALA A 61 -47.74 -1.11 -2.47
N LYS A 62 -47.70 -1.32 -3.79
CA LYS A 62 -46.45 -1.56 -4.53
C LYS A 62 -45.68 -0.26 -4.74
N ASP A 63 -46.38 0.80 -5.13
CA ASP A 63 -45.76 2.11 -5.39
C ASP A 63 -45.06 2.67 -4.14
N ILE A 64 -45.68 2.53 -2.96
CA ILE A 64 -45.11 2.96 -1.67
C ILE A 64 -43.83 2.17 -1.29
N ASN A 65 -43.78 0.88 -1.62
CA ASN A 65 -42.62 0.03 -1.31
C ASN A 65 -41.43 0.28 -2.24
N ASP A 66 -41.67 0.69 -3.49
CA ASP A 66 -40.60 0.97 -4.45
C ASP A 66 -39.94 2.33 -4.20
N GLU A 67 -40.68 3.35 -3.74
CA GLU A 67 -40.12 4.65 -3.34
C GLU A 67 -39.26 4.55 -2.07
N THR A 68 -39.73 3.83 -1.05
CA THR A 68 -38.99 3.64 0.21
C THR A 68 -37.69 2.84 0.01
N LYS A 69 -37.70 1.81 -0.85
CA LYS A 69 -36.48 1.05 -1.19
C LYS A 69 -35.45 1.84 -1.99
N LYS A 70 -35.88 2.76 -2.87
CA LYS A 70 -34.97 3.64 -3.62
C LYS A 70 -34.30 4.68 -2.73
N GLY A 71 -35.02 5.27 -1.78
CA GLY A 71 -34.45 6.22 -0.80
C GLY A 71 -33.39 5.59 0.11
N GLN A 72 -33.65 4.39 0.64
CA GLN A 72 -32.70 3.69 1.52
C GLN A 72 -31.43 3.20 0.81
N LYS A 73 -31.53 2.80 -0.47
CA LYS A 73 -30.34 2.44 -1.27
C LYS A 73 -29.40 3.62 -1.47
N ASN A 74 -29.91 4.80 -1.82
CA ASN A 74 -29.07 5.99 -2.05
C ASN A 74 -28.32 6.43 -0.78
N ILE A 75 -28.96 6.40 0.39
CA ILE A 75 -28.33 6.79 1.67
C ILE A 75 -27.21 5.81 2.06
N ASN A 76 -27.41 4.51 1.83
CA ASN A 76 -26.40 3.49 2.09
C ASN A 76 -25.20 3.56 1.13
N ASP A 77 -25.43 3.98 -0.12
CA ASP A 77 -24.35 4.12 -1.11
C ASP A 77 -23.51 5.38 -0.85
N GLU A 78 -24.11 6.48 -0.41
CA GLU A 78 -23.37 7.70 -0.02
C GLU A 78 -22.55 7.52 1.25
N THR A 79 -23.10 6.86 2.27
CA THR A 79 -22.38 6.58 3.53
C THR A 79 -21.17 5.65 3.30
N LYS A 80 -21.32 4.61 2.47
CA LYS A 80 -20.20 3.76 2.06
C LYS A 80 -19.12 4.51 1.26
N LYS A 81 -19.50 5.45 0.39
CA LYS A 81 -18.52 6.30 -0.33
C LYS A 81 -17.73 7.21 0.62
N ARG A 82 -18.40 7.82 1.61
CA ARG A 82 -17.73 8.67 2.61
C ARG A 82 -16.78 7.87 3.49
N GLN A 83 -17.16 6.67 3.91
CA GLN A 83 -16.30 5.79 4.70
C GLN A 83 -15.04 5.37 3.91
N LYS A 84 -15.21 4.91 2.66
CA LYS A 84 -14.08 4.59 1.77
C LYS A 84 -13.14 5.79 1.56
N ASN A 85 -13.67 7.00 1.42
CA ASN A 85 -12.84 8.20 1.28
C ASN A 85 -12.03 8.50 2.55
N ASN A 86 -12.60 8.30 3.73
CA ASN A 86 -11.86 8.45 5.00
C ASN A 86 -10.77 7.39 5.16
N ASP A 87 -11.05 6.14 4.80
CA ASP A 87 -10.05 5.06 4.87
C ASP A 87 -8.88 5.32 3.91
N VAL A 88 -9.17 5.77 2.69
CA VAL A 88 -8.16 6.18 1.71
C VAL A 88 -7.35 7.38 2.21
N PHE A 89 -7.98 8.36 2.86
CA PHE A 89 -7.30 9.52 3.42
C PHE A 89 -6.35 9.14 4.57
N ALA A 90 -6.77 8.25 5.46
CA ALA A 90 -5.93 7.73 6.55
C ALA A 90 -4.73 6.94 5.99
N PHE A 91 -4.96 6.07 5.01
CA PHE A 91 -3.90 5.33 4.34
C PHE A 91 -2.89 6.25 3.63
N ASN A 92 -3.37 7.24 2.88
CA ASN A 92 -2.50 8.20 2.20
C ASN A 92 -1.67 9.03 3.19
N ASN A 93 -2.24 9.41 4.34
CA ASN A 93 -1.47 10.10 5.39
C ASN A 93 -0.39 9.21 6.00
N HIS A 94 -0.70 7.94 6.29
CA HIS A 94 0.30 6.98 6.75
C HIS A 94 1.43 6.83 5.72
N LEU A 95 1.10 6.63 4.46
CA LEU A 95 2.08 6.49 3.38
C LEU A 95 2.94 7.74 3.25
N LEU A 96 2.34 8.93 3.36
CA LEU A 96 3.08 10.19 3.33
C LEU A 96 4.06 10.31 4.50
N LYS A 97 3.65 9.89 5.70
CA LYS A 97 4.51 9.87 6.89
C LYS A 97 5.71 8.94 6.69
N GLU A 98 5.46 7.73 6.19
CA GLU A 98 6.51 6.74 5.90
C GLU A 98 7.49 7.23 4.83
N ILE A 99 7.01 7.90 3.77
CA ILE A 99 7.87 8.52 2.76
C ILE A 99 8.77 9.61 3.37
N ILE A 100 8.24 10.42 4.29
CA ILE A 100 9.02 11.46 4.97
C ILE A 100 10.11 10.83 5.85
N ASP A 101 9.76 9.82 6.64
CA ASP A 101 10.70 9.16 7.54
C ASP A 101 11.81 8.45 6.74
N LEU A 102 11.47 7.76 5.64
CA LEU A 102 12.43 7.15 4.72
C LEU A 102 13.35 8.19 4.07
N LYS A 103 12.82 9.36 3.70
CA LYS A 103 13.61 10.44 3.12
C LYS A 103 14.64 11.00 4.12
N GLU A 104 14.25 11.10 5.39
CA GLU A 104 15.16 11.56 6.44
C GLU A 104 16.26 10.52 6.73
N VAL A 105 15.91 9.23 6.80
CA VAL A 105 16.90 8.14 6.94
C VAL A 105 17.90 8.15 5.78
N ASN A 106 17.43 8.31 4.54
CA ASN A 106 18.32 8.40 3.37
C ASN A 106 19.27 9.60 3.44
N LYS A 107 18.81 10.73 3.97
CA LYS A 107 19.65 11.92 4.16
C LYS A 107 20.73 11.67 5.21
N GLN A 108 20.40 11.04 6.33
CA GLN A 108 21.36 10.66 7.36
C GLN A 108 22.38 9.65 6.84
N LEU A 109 21.93 8.66 6.06
CA LEU A 109 22.81 7.68 5.43
C LEU A 109 23.78 8.34 4.45
N LEU A 110 23.31 9.29 3.64
CA LEU A 110 24.16 10.03 2.72
C LEU A 110 25.23 10.87 3.45
N GLU A 111 24.86 11.47 4.58
CA GLU A 111 25.81 12.24 5.39
C GLU A 111 26.86 11.33 6.06
N SER A 112 26.44 10.19 6.60
CA SER A 112 27.36 9.16 7.11
C SER A 112 28.31 8.65 6.02
N GLN A 113 27.81 8.40 4.81
CA GLN A 113 28.63 7.99 3.68
C GLN A 113 29.71 9.03 3.34
N LYS A 114 29.37 10.32 3.34
CA LYS A 114 30.34 11.40 3.13
C LYS A 114 31.41 11.44 4.23
N GLN A 115 31.01 11.24 5.49
CA GLN A 115 31.95 11.20 6.62
C GLN A 115 32.93 10.03 6.45
N THR A 116 32.45 8.84 6.08
CA THR A 116 33.29 7.68 5.82
C THR A 116 34.24 7.91 4.64
N GLN A 117 33.78 8.54 3.56
CA GLN A 117 34.63 8.90 2.43
C GLN A 117 35.73 9.89 2.82
N ASN A 118 35.41 10.93 3.59
CA ASN A 118 36.42 11.88 4.08
C ASN A 118 37.47 11.19 4.97
N LEU A 119 37.04 10.27 5.84
CA LEU A 119 37.95 9.54 6.71
C LEU A 119 38.86 8.59 5.92
N LEU A 120 38.31 7.93 4.89
CA LEU A 120 39.06 7.10 3.97
C LEU A 120 40.11 7.92 3.21
N ASP A 121 39.74 9.08 2.69
CA ASP A 121 40.67 9.99 2.00
C ASP A 121 41.78 10.47 2.94
N GLN A 122 41.46 10.78 4.20
CA GLN A 122 42.45 11.12 5.21
C GLN A 122 43.41 9.96 5.49
N GLN A 123 42.88 8.74 5.63
CA GLN A 123 43.68 7.55 5.84
C GLN A 123 44.62 7.27 4.65
N GLN A 124 44.14 7.44 3.41
CA GLN A 124 44.97 7.29 2.22
C GLN A 124 46.10 8.33 2.17
N ARG A 125 45.82 9.60 2.53
CA ARG A 125 46.84 10.65 2.60
C ARG A 125 47.91 10.37 3.66
N LEU A 126 47.50 9.94 4.84
CA LEU A 126 48.43 9.58 5.92
C LEU A 126 49.31 8.39 5.50
N ALA A 127 48.72 7.34 4.91
CA ALA A 127 49.47 6.19 4.42
C ALA A 127 50.53 6.57 3.37
N LEU A 128 50.23 7.56 2.50
CA LEU A 128 51.20 8.07 1.54
C LEU A 128 52.34 8.85 2.21
N LEU A 129 52.06 9.63 3.26
CA LEU A 129 53.07 10.34 4.03
C LEU A 129 53.98 9.37 4.79
N ASP A 130 53.39 8.39 5.46
CA ASP A 130 54.13 7.36 6.20
C ASP A 130 55.06 6.58 5.26
N ASN A 131 54.59 6.25 4.05
CA ASN A 131 55.41 5.54 3.07
C ASN A 131 56.61 6.37 2.59
N LYS A 132 56.43 7.68 2.38
CA LYS A 132 57.53 8.59 2.04
C LYS A 132 58.57 8.66 3.16
N LEU A 133 58.12 8.82 4.41
CA LEU A 133 59.01 8.86 5.56
C LEU A 133 59.79 7.54 5.71
N LEU A 134 59.14 6.40 5.48
CA LEU A 134 59.82 5.09 5.48
C LEU A 134 60.84 4.95 4.34
N GLU A 135 60.58 5.55 3.18
CA GLU A 135 61.51 5.56 2.06
C GLU A 135 62.74 6.43 2.35
N GLU A 136 62.54 7.60 2.96
CA GLU A 136 63.61 8.48 3.45
C GLU A 136 64.49 7.76 4.49
N TYR A 137 63.90 7.11 5.49
CA TYR A 137 64.67 6.35 6.48
C TYR A 137 65.45 5.19 5.87
N LYS A 138 64.89 4.49 4.88
CA LYS A 138 65.62 3.41 4.18
C LYS A 138 66.81 3.97 3.40
N ALA A 139 66.66 5.12 2.77
CA ALA A 139 67.76 5.79 2.06
C ALA A 139 68.86 6.23 3.04
N GLU A 140 68.48 6.88 4.14
CA GLU A 140 69.43 7.34 5.17
C GLU A 140 70.20 6.16 5.81
N ILE A 141 69.51 5.04 6.09
CA ILE A 141 70.17 3.81 6.58
C ILE A 141 71.18 3.28 5.55
N ASN A 142 70.85 3.31 4.25
CA ASN A 142 71.76 2.84 3.20
C ASN A 142 72.99 3.74 3.07
N ASP A 143 72.80 5.06 3.13
CA ASP A 143 73.90 6.03 3.08
C ASP A 143 74.82 5.90 4.30
N LEU A 144 74.24 5.75 5.50
CA LEU A 144 75.00 5.51 6.73
C LEU A 144 75.79 4.20 6.67
N LYS A 145 75.22 3.13 6.09
CA LYS A 145 75.93 1.87 5.86
C LYS A 145 77.08 2.03 4.86
N ALA A 146 76.90 2.82 3.81
CA ALA A 146 77.97 3.10 2.85
C ALA A 146 79.11 3.94 3.47
N LEU A 147 78.78 4.83 4.42
CA LEU A 147 79.78 5.59 5.20
C LEU A 147 80.51 4.72 6.24
N LYS A 148 79.83 3.74 6.87
CA LYS A 148 80.44 2.71 7.72
C LYS A 148 81.18 1.67 6.87
N MET A 149 82.31 2.03 6.26
CA MET A 149 83.24 1.03 5.69
C MET A 149 84.08 0.36 6.79
N PRO A 150 84.51 -0.92 6.62
CA PRO A 150 84.61 -1.87 7.72
C PRO A 150 85.87 -1.67 8.55
N SER A 151 85.69 -1.32 9.81
CA SER A 151 86.74 -1.43 10.83
C SER A 151 86.13 -1.91 12.13
N GLN A 152 85.58 -3.13 12.10
CA GLN A 152 85.61 -4.11 13.19
C GLN A 152 84.71 -5.29 12.82
N GLU A 153 85.37 -6.33 12.31
CA GLU A 153 84.86 -7.68 12.41
C GLU A 153 84.50 -7.99 13.88
N THR A 154 83.49 -8.83 14.03
CA THR A 154 83.25 -9.77 15.16
C THR A 154 82.28 -9.46 16.31
N LYS A 155 81.56 -8.33 16.44
CA LYS A 155 80.52 -8.23 17.52
C LYS A 155 79.18 -7.55 17.21
N GLU A 156 79.03 -6.78 16.12
CA GLU A 156 77.76 -6.07 15.86
C GLU A 156 76.70 -6.90 15.10
N GLU A 157 77.08 -7.99 14.42
CA GLU A 157 76.13 -8.77 13.59
C GLU A 157 75.04 -9.53 14.40
N GLN A 158 75.26 -9.80 15.69
CA GLN A 158 74.27 -10.50 16.52
C GLN A 158 73.16 -9.60 17.10
N ALA A 159 73.37 -8.28 17.16
CA ALA A 159 72.39 -7.36 17.75
C ALA A 159 71.41 -6.78 16.72
N ASN A 160 71.77 -6.78 15.43
CA ASN A 160 70.95 -6.20 14.36
C ASN A 160 69.96 -7.19 13.72
N SER A 161 70.13 -8.51 13.94
CA SER A 161 69.21 -9.53 13.44
C SER A 161 67.89 -9.60 14.21
N GLN A 162 67.90 -9.31 15.51
CA GLN A 162 66.70 -9.41 16.37
C GLN A 162 65.58 -8.42 15.99
N PRO A 163 65.86 -7.11 15.76
CA PRO A 163 64.84 -6.16 15.32
C PRO A 163 64.36 -6.43 13.88
N GLN A 164 65.21 -7.01 13.03
CA GLN A 164 64.87 -7.36 11.65
C GLN A 164 63.97 -8.60 11.57
N GLU A 165 64.21 -9.62 12.41
CA GLU A 165 63.30 -10.77 12.53
C GLU A 165 61.94 -10.34 13.10
N GLU A 166 61.91 -9.50 14.13
CA GLU A 166 60.66 -8.94 14.66
C GLU A 166 59.91 -8.12 13.59
N LEU A 167 60.62 -7.32 12.78
CA LEU A 167 60.00 -6.55 11.69
C LEU A 167 59.43 -7.45 10.57
N GLU A 168 60.15 -8.51 10.19
CA GLU A 168 59.68 -9.46 9.18
C GLU A 168 58.50 -10.30 9.70
N THR A 169 58.52 -10.73 10.97
CA THR A 169 57.35 -11.39 11.58
C THR A 169 56.14 -10.46 11.68
N LEU A 170 56.34 -9.17 11.97
CA LEU A 170 55.25 -8.19 12.02
C LEU A 170 54.67 -7.94 10.61
N LYS A 171 55.53 -7.85 9.59
CA LYS A 171 55.10 -7.78 8.18
C LYS A 171 54.30 -9.01 7.76
N GLU A 172 54.74 -10.21 8.14
CA GLU A 172 54.03 -11.44 7.85
C GLU A 172 52.67 -11.50 8.55
N GLN A 173 52.59 -11.05 9.80
CA GLN A 173 51.31 -10.92 10.51
C GLN A 173 50.37 -9.92 9.83
N ILE A 174 50.88 -8.76 9.41
CA ILE A 174 50.09 -7.77 8.66
C ILE A 174 49.61 -8.36 7.33
N ARG A 175 50.47 -9.07 6.59
CA ARG A 175 50.12 -9.70 5.32
C ARG A 175 49.06 -10.78 5.52
N ALA A 176 49.22 -11.63 6.54
CA ALA A 176 48.25 -12.68 6.88
C ALA A 176 46.89 -12.11 7.33
N LEU A 177 46.88 -10.98 8.06
CA LEU A 177 45.64 -10.28 8.41
C LEU A 177 44.97 -9.69 7.17
N ASN A 178 45.74 -9.09 6.26
CA ASN A 178 45.20 -8.51 5.04
C ASN A 178 44.61 -9.58 4.10
N ASP A 179 45.25 -10.74 3.99
CA ASP A 179 44.73 -11.88 3.22
C ASP A 179 43.44 -12.45 3.85
N LYS A 180 43.32 -12.48 5.18
CA LYS A 180 42.07 -12.85 5.86
C LYS A 180 40.94 -11.86 5.59
N ILE A 181 41.23 -10.56 5.59
CA ILE A 181 40.26 -9.51 5.26
C ILE A 181 39.77 -9.69 3.82
N LYS A 182 40.69 -9.90 2.88
CA LYS A 182 40.36 -10.10 1.46
C LYS A 182 39.53 -11.36 1.22
N GLY A 183 39.85 -12.46 1.89
CA GLY A 183 39.06 -13.70 1.85
C GLY A 183 37.65 -13.54 2.45
N GLN A 184 37.49 -12.72 3.51
CA GLN A 184 36.17 -12.39 4.03
C GLN A 184 35.35 -11.54 3.05
N GLU A 185 35.96 -10.57 2.37
CA GLU A 185 35.28 -9.77 1.35
C GLU A 185 34.80 -10.63 0.17
N GLU A 186 35.59 -11.60 -0.28
CA GLU A 186 35.21 -12.53 -1.35
C GLU A 186 34.04 -13.44 -0.93
N LEU A 187 34.08 -14.01 0.28
CA LEU A 187 32.99 -14.81 0.83
C LEU A 187 31.70 -13.98 1.01
N ASN A 188 31.82 -12.75 1.48
CA ASN A 188 30.67 -11.87 1.67
C ASN A 188 30.06 -11.47 0.32
N ASN A 189 30.89 -11.17 -0.70
CA ASN A 189 30.43 -10.92 -2.07
C ASN A 189 29.74 -12.14 -2.70
N GLN A 190 30.21 -13.36 -2.40
CA GLN A 190 29.59 -14.59 -2.91
C GLN A 190 28.28 -14.92 -2.18
N SER A 191 28.21 -14.70 -0.87
CA SER A 191 26.98 -14.80 -0.07
C SER A 191 25.94 -13.78 -0.54
N SER A 192 26.37 -12.54 -0.78
CA SER A 192 25.53 -11.45 -1.27
C SER A 192 24.97 -11.72 -2.67
N LYS A 193 25.77 -12.30 -3.58
CA LYS A 193 25.30 -12.78 -4.89
C LYS A 193 24.25 -13.89 -4.78
N LYS A 194 24.44 -14.86 -3.87
CA LYS A 194 23.45 -15.92 -3.61
C LYS A 194 22.16 -15.38 -3.02
N TRP A 195 22.27 -14.41 -2.12
CA TRP A 195 21.12 -13.68 -1.58
C TRP A 195 20.33 -12.95 -2.68
N TYR A 196 21.02 -12.25 -3.58
CA TYR A 196 20.37 -11.58 -4.72
C TYR A 196 19.63 -12.53 -5.67
N GLN A 197 20.13 -13.76 -5.85
CA GLN A 197 19.45 -14.78 -6.67
C GLN A 197 18.21 -15.38 -6.01
N PHE A 198 18.14 -15.38 -4.67
CA PHE A 198 16.97 -15.90 -3.94
C PHE A 198 15.76 -14.95 -4.00
N TRP A 199 15.99 -13.67 -4.28
CA TRP A 199 14.96 -12.63 -4.37
C TRP A 199 14.49 -12.32 -5.80
N LYS A 200 14.97 -13.05 -6.80
CA LYS A 200 14.59 -12.91 -8.22
C LYS A 200 13.71 -14.07 -8.66
#